data_AF-A0A6D0IG26-F1
#
_entry.id   AF-A0A6D0IG26-F1
#
_cell.length_a   1.000
_cell.length_b   1.000
_cell.length_c   1.000
_cell.angle_alpha   90.00
_cell.angle_beta   90.00
_cell.angle_gamma   90.00
#
_symmetry.space_group_name_H-M   'P 1'
#
loop_
_entity.id
_entity.type
_entity.pdbx_description
1 polymer ?
#
loop_
_entity_poly.entity_id
_entity_poly.type
_entity_poly.pdbx_seq_one_letter_code
_entity_poly.pdbx_strand_id
1 'polypeptide(L)'
;VLYQSFPQAERAVPAQAAYLTLWTMQQVVQRGTGRQLGAKYPNLHLAGKTGTTNNNVDTWFAGIDGSTVTITWVGRDNNQPTKLYGASGAMSIYQRYLANQTPTPLNLVPPEDIADMGVDYDGNFVCSGGMRVLPVWTSDPQSLCQQSEMQQQPSGNPFDQSSQPQQQPQQQPAQQEQKDSDGVAGWIKDMFGSN
;
A
#
# COMPACT_ATOMS: atom_id res chain seq x y z
N VAL A 1 -4.68 37.99 27.19
CA VAL A 1 -3.97 36.79 26.71
C VAL A 1 -3.02 37.21 25.60
N LEU A 2 -1.71 36.92 25.70
CA LEU A 2 -0.70 37.35 24.70
C LEU A 2 -0.64 36.41 23.49
N TYR A 3 -0.94 35.13 23.68
CA TYR A 3 -1.08 34.13 22.64
C TYR A 3 -2.00 33.02 23.13
N GLN A 4 -2.81 32.47 22.23
CA GLN A 4 -3.63 31.30 22.46
C GLN A 4 -3.56 30.43 21.20
N SER A 5 -3.20 29.15 21.36
CA SER A 5 -3.23 28.17 20.28
C SER A 5 -4.66 27.72 20.01
N PHE A 6 -5.02 27.55 18.73
CA PHE A 6 -6.29 27.01 18.27
C PHE A 6 -6.04 25.95 17.17
N PRO A 7 -6.95 24.97 16.99
CA PRO A 7 -6.79 23.95 15.97
C PRO A 7 -6.76 24.55 14.55
N GLN A 8 -5.73 24.19 13.78
CA GLN A 8 -5.47 24.68 12.44
C GLN A 8 -5.05 23.53 11.51
N ALA A 9 -5.73 22.39 11.62
CA ALA A 9 -5.44 21.23 10.77
C ALA A 9 -5.86 21.50 9.31
N GLU A 10 -4.98 21.17 8.37
CA GLU A 10 -5.21 21.36 6.93
C GLU A 10 -5.32 20.00 6.21
N ARG A 11 -6.24 19.92 5.24
CA ARG A 11 -6.40 18.73 4.41
C ARG A 11 -5.28 18.68 3.37
N ALA A 12 -4.30 17.79 3.58
CA ALA A 12 -3.21 17.57 2.63
C ALA A 12 -3.51 16.49 1.58
N VAL A 13 -4.14 15.38 1.99
CA VAL A 13 -4.45 14.23 1.11
C VAL A 13 -5.85 13.67 1.38
N PRO A 14 -6.49 12.98 0.41
CA PRO A 14 -7.76 12.30 0.60
C PRO A 14 -7.74 11.32 1.77
N ALA A 15 -8.86 11.19 2.47
CA ALA A 15 -8.96 10.31 3.64
C ALA A 15 -8.75 8.84 3.26
N GLN A 16 -9.26 8.42 2.11
CA GLN A 16 -9.15 7.07 1.57
C GLN A 16 -7.69 6.72 1.26
N ALA A 17 -6.95 7.63 0.61
CA ALA A 17 -5.53 7.43 0.32
C ALA A 17 -4.69 7.28 1.61
N ALA A 18 -4.97 8.12 2.62
CA ALA A 18 -4.33 8.01 3.92
C ALA A 18 -4.69 6.68 4.63
N TYR A 19 -5.95 6.28 4.61
CA TYR A 19 -6.42 5.02 5.19
C TYR A 19 -5.75 3.80 4.54
N LEU A 20 -5.74 3.72 3.20
CA LEU A 20 -5.13 2.59 2.47
C LEU A 20 -3.61 2.50 2.72
N THR A 21 -2.95 3.66 2.80
CA THR A 21 -1.53 3.74 3.17
C THR A 21 -1.31 3.24 4.59
N LEU A 22 -2.14 3.67 5.55
CA LEU A 22 -2.03 3.29 6.96
C LEU A 22 -2.35 1.80 7.17
N TRP A 23 -3.37 1.28 6.49
CA TRP A 23 -3.69 -0.14 6.46
C TRP A 23 -2.51 -0.96 5.90
N THR A 24 -1.89 -0.50 4.82
CA THR A 24 -0.70 -1.15 4.25
C THR A 24 0.49 -1.10 5.22
N MET A 25 0.65 0.00 5.96
CA MET A 25 1.66 0.11 7.01
C MET A 25 1.39 -0.85 8.21
N GLN A 26 0.15 -1.19 8.53
CA GLN A 26 -0.15 -2.29 9.46
C GLN A 26 0.36 -3.63 8.91
N GLN A 27 0.24 -3.86 7.60
CA GLN A 27 0.77 -5.07 6.96
C GLN A 27 2.30 -5.15 7.02
N VAL A 28 3.00 -4.00 6.89
CA VAL A 28 4.46 -3.93 7.05
C VAL A 28 4.89 -4.41 8.43
N VAL A 29 4.15 -4.03 9.48
CA VAL A 29 4.43 -4.44 10.86
C VAL A 29 3.94 -5.85 11.17
N GLN A 30 2.85 -6.31 10.55
CA GLN A 30 2.31 -7.65 10.80
C GLN A 30 3.10 -8.75 10.09
N ARG A 31 3.45 -8.54 8.82
CA ARG A 31 4.07 -9.58 7.96
C ARG A 31 5.23 -9.09 7.08
N GLY A 32 5.46 -7.78 7.00
CA GLY A 32 6.53 -7.20 6.21
C GLY A 32 7.86 -7.05 6.94
N THR A 33 8.56 -5.94 6.66
CA THR A 33 9.88 -5.64 7.23
C THR A 33 9.85 -5.33 8.73
N GLY A 34 8.68 -4.99 9.28
CA GLY A 34 8.46 -4.71 10.70
C GLY A 34 7.93 -5.92 11.50
N ARG A 35 7.83 -7.11 10.90
CA ARG A 35 7.16 -8.29 11.48
C ARG A 35 7.59 -8.68 12.91
N GLN A 36 8.83 -8.35 13.29
CA GLN A 36 9.31 -8.59 14.66
C GLN A 36 8.50 -7.82 15.71
N LEU A 37 8.09 -6.58 15.41
CA LEU A 37 7.23 -5.79 16.28
C LEU A 37 5.80 -6.34 16.31
N GLY A 38 5.23 -6.67 15.16
CA GLY A 38 3.88 -7.24 15.08
C GLY A 38 3.74 -8.56 15.83
N ALA A 39 4.76 -9.42 15.76
CA ALA A 39 4.79 -10.67 16.52
C ALA A 39 4.83 -10.44 18.05
N LYS A 40 5.49 -9.36 18.50
CA LYS A 40 5.61 -9.03 19.93
C LYS A 40 4.39 -8.30 20.48
N TYR A 41 3.76 -7.46 19.67
CA TYR A 41 2.61 -6.64 20.06
C TYR A 41 1.42 -6.83 19.10
N PRO A 42 0.91 -8.07 18.93
CA PRO A 42 -0.10 -8.37 17.92
C PRO A 42 -1.39 -7.58 18.14
N ASN A 43 -1.78 -7.39 19.40
CA ASN A 43 -3.03 -6.73 19.78
C ASN A 43 -3.02 -5.21 19.59
N LEU A 44 -1.84 -4.62 19.33
CA LEU A 44 -1.74 -3.17 19.11
C LEU A 44 -2.03 -2.78 17.66
N HIS A 45 -1.96 -3.74 16.72
CA HIS A 45 -2.14 -3.50 15.29
C HIS A 45 -1.37 -2.27 14.78
N LEU A 46 -0.14 -2.07 15.26
CA LEU A 46 0.67 -0.89 14.95
C LEU A 46 0.82 -0.73 13.44
N ALA A 47 0.71 0.50 12.95
CA ALA A 47 1.16 0.84 11.61
C ALA A 47 2.60 1.34 11.69
N GLY A 48 3.44 0.99 10.71
CA GLY A 48 4.79 1.50 10.71
C GLY A 48 5.58 1.24 9.43
N LYS A 49 6.73 1.91 9.35
CA LYS A 49 7.64 1.79 8.21
C LYS A 49 9.08 1.75 8.67
N THR A 50 9.83 0.82 8.10
CA THR A 50 11.28 0.70 8.25
C THR A 50 12.01 1.59 7.26
N GLY A 51 13.08 2.26 7.69
CA GLY A 51 14.02 2.99 6.85
C GLY A 51 15.46 2.58 7.13
N THR A 52 16.28 2.49 6.07
CA THR A 52 17.71 2.20 6.13
C THR A 52 18.42 2.89 4.99
N THR A 53 19.56 3.53 5.28
CA THR A 53 20.43 4.09 4.23
C THR A 53 21.54 3.11 3.84
N ASN A 54 22.18 3.35 2.70
CA ASN A 54 23.31 2.56 2.23
C ASN A 54 24.43 2.51 3.28
N ASN A 55 25.17 1.39 3.31
CA ASN A 55 26.23 1.13 4.29
C ASN A 55 25.78 1.23 5.76
N ASN A 56 24.47 1.17 6.03
CA ASN A 56 23.90 1.20 7.38
C ASN A 56 24.36 2.43 8.18
N VAL A 57 24.44 3.59 7.52
CA VAL A 57 24.74 4.86 8.20
C VAL A 57 23.58 5.24 9.12
N ASP A 58 22.35 5.11 8.62
CA ASP A 58 21.13 5.43 9.34
C ASP A 58 20.18 4.24 9.36
N THR A 59 19.53 4.09 10.50
CA THR A 59 18.34 3.25 10.65
C THR A 59 17.21 4.10 11.20
N TRP A 60 16.02 3.94 10.62
CA TRP A 60 14.81 4.68 10.99
C TRP A 60 13.66 3.71 11.23
N PHE A 61 12.78 4.10 12.15
CA PHE A 61 11.47 3.49 12.30
C PHE A 61 10.43 4.58 12.57
N ALA A 62 9.39 4.62 11.76
CA ALA A 62 8.19 5.41 12.02
C ALA A 62 7.09 4.46 12.51
N GLY A 63 6.62 4.65 13.74
CA GLY A 63 5.56 3.87 14.37
C GLY A 63 4.34 4.72 14.68
N ILE A 64 3.16 4.17 14.45
CA ILE A 64 1.87 4.81 14.71
C ILE A 64 1.05 3.85 15.56
N ASP A 65 0.59 4.33 16.71
CA ASP A 65 -0.38 3.66 17.58
C ASP A 65 -1.72 4.43 17.56
N GLY A 66 -2.68 4.06 18.40
CA GLY A 66 -4.00 4.69 18.41
C GLY A 66 -4.02 6.16 18.88
N SER A 67 -2.89 6.74 19.31
CA SER A 67 -2.86 8.11 19.86
C SER A 67 -1.65 8.94 19.44
N THR A 68 -0.57 8.32 18.96
CA THR A 68 0.72 8.99 18.74
C THR A 68 1.38 8.54 17.45
N VAL A 69 2.24 9.43 16.93
CA VAL A 69 3.24 9.11 15.90
C VAL A 69 4.61 9.22 16.57
N THR A 70 5.39 8.15 16.52
CA THR A 70 6.75 8.10 17.09
C THR A 70 7.77 7.85 15.99
N ILE A 71 8.72 8.76 15.84
CA ILE A 71 9.84 8.64 14.90
C ILE A 71 11.10 8.30 15.70
N THR A 72 11.75 7.20 15.36
CA THR A 72 13.01 6.76 15.97
C THR A 72 14.11 6.73 14.94
N TRP A 73 15.22 7.39 15.22
CA TRP A 73 16.45 7.36 14.45
C TRP A 73 17.58 6.79 15.28
N VAL A 74 18.42 5.97 14.64
CA VAL A 74 19.71 5.56 15.18
C VAL A 74 20.75 5.65 14.07
N GLY A 75 21.77 6.46 14.33
CA GLY A 75 22.94 6.64 13.50
C GLY A 75 24.12 7.11 14.34
N ARG A 76 25.21 7.49 13.67
CA ARG A 76 26.41 8.05 14.30
C ARG A 76 26.57 9.49 13.86
N ASP A 77 26.89 10.39 14.78
CA ASP A 77 27.08 11.82 14.48
C ASP A 77 28.12 12.07 13.38
N ASN A 78 29.10 11.17 13.25
CA ASN A 78 30.15 11.24 12.23
C ASN A 78 29.79 10.56 10.89
N ASN A 79 28.52 10.17 10.68
CA ASN A 79 27.99 9.53 9.48
C ASN A 79 28.72 8.24 9.06
N GLN A 80 29.42 7.59 10.00
CA GLN A 80 30.08 6.32 9.71
C GLN A 80 29.09 5.16 9.84
N PRO A 81 29.35 4.01 9.17
CA PRO A 81 28.54 2.81 9.29
C PRO A 81 28.31 2.39 10.75
N THR A 82 27.08 2.03 11.09
CA THR A 82 26.67 1.56 12.43
C THR A 82 26.89 0.06 12.64
N LYS A 83 27.07 -0.70 11.56
CA LYS A 83 27.04 -2.18 11.53
C LYS A 83 25.68 -2.80 11.91
N LEU A 84 24.63 -1.98 12.04
CA LEU A 84 23.27 -2.43 12.30
C LEU A 84 22.57 -2.70 10.96
N TYR A 85 22.11 -3.93 10.74
CA TYR A 85 21.40 -4.30 9.50
C TYR A 85 19.89 -4.09 9.62
N GLY A 86 19.27 -3.66 8.52
CA GLY A 86 17.85 -3.34 8.51
C GLY A 86 17.52 -2.18 9.47
N ALA A 87 16.24 -2.02 9.78
CA ALA A 87 15.81 -1.05 10.79
C ALA A 87 16.02 -1.56 12.23
N SER A 88 16.83 -2.61 12.45
CA SER A 88 16.96 -3.31 13.74
C SER A 88 17.40 -2.37 14.86
N GLY A 89 18.24 -1.37 14.57
CA GLY A 89 18.63 -0.31 15.52
C GLY A 89 17.42 0.47 16.02
N ALA A 90 16.88 1.35 15.18
CA ALA A 90 15.71 2.17 15.51
C ALA A 90 14.49 1.36 15.98
N MET A 91 14.21 0.22 15.35
CA MET A 91 13.07 -0.63 15.72
C MET A 91 13.22 -1.23 17.12
N SER A 92 14.44 -1.62 17.53
CA SER A 92 14.68 -2.13 18.89
C SER A 92 14.52 -1.05 19.96
N ILE A 93 14.89 0.20 19.65
CA ILE A 93 14.66 1.34 20.53
C ILE A 93 13.16 1.64 20.63
N TYR A 94 12.44 1.67 19.51
CA TYR A 94 10.97 1.82 19.50
C TYR A 94 10.27 0.70 20.28
N GLN A 95 10.74 -0.54 20.16
CA GLN A 95 10.24 -1.68 20.95
C GLN A 95 10.39 -1.44 22.46
N ARG A 96 11.52 -0.87 22.90
CA ARG A 96 11.76 -0.54 24.32
C ARG A 96 10.89 0.64 24.76
N TYR A 97 10.74 1.66 23.92
CA TYR A 97 9.81 2.76 24.16
C TYR A 97 8.39 2.23 24.40
N LEU A 98 7.89 1.36 23.52
CA LEU A 98 6.58 0.74 23.69
C LEU A 98 6.45 -0.02 25.02
N ALA A 99 7.50 -0.75 25.44
CA ALA A 99 7.50 -1.51 26.69
C ALA A 99 7.56 -0.65 27.96
N ASN A 100 8.00 0.60 27.86
CA ASN A 100 8.17 1.52 28.99
C ASN A 100 6.91 2.34 29.29
N GLN A 101 5.84 2.15 28.52
CA GLN A 101 4.56 2.82 28.70
C GLN A 101 3.41 1.90 28.25
N THR A 102 2.17 2.39 28.30
CA THR A 102 0.99 1.63 27.84
C THR A 102 0.53 2.18 26.49
N PRO A 103 0.93 1.56 25.37
CA PRO A 103 0.56 2.05 24.04
C PRO A 103 -0.93 1.81 23.76
N THR A 104 -1.51 2.66 22.92
CA THR A 104 -2.94 2.57 22.57
C THR A 104 -3.10 1.69 21.33
N PRO A 105 -3.96 0.66 21.33
CA PRO A 105 -4.23 -0.13 20.13
C PRO A 105 -4.70 0.74 18.96
N LEU A 106 -4.14 0.53 17.77
CA LEU A 106 -4.52 1.23 16.56
C LEU A 106 -5.69 0.50 15.88
N ASN A 107 -6.90 1.00 16.10
CA ASN A 107 -8.10 0.52 15.41
C ASN A 107 -8.43 1.50 14.28
N LEU A 108 -8.17 1.12 13.03
CA LEU A 108 -8.48 1.98 11.89
C LEU A 108 -9.99 2.05 11.67
N VAL A 109 -10.51 3.28 11.58
CA VAL A 109 -11.89 3.55 11.18
C VAL A 109 -11.87 3.84 9.67
N PRO A 110 -12.51 2.99 8.84
CA PRO A 110 -12.59 3.24 7.41
C PRO A 110 -13.34 4.56 7.14
N PRO A 111 -12.81 5.47 6.31
CA PRO A 111 -13.58 6.60 5.79
C PRO A 111 -14.65 6.13 4.80
N GLU A 112 -15.45 7.08 4.31
CA GLU A 112 -16.40 6.85 3.22
C GLU A 112 -15.74 6.24 1.97
N ASP A 113 -16.53 5.49 1.21
CA ASP A 113 -16.11 4.83 -0.04
C ASP A 113 -14.93 3.86 0.12
N ILE A 114 -14.78 3.23 1.29
CA ILE A 114 -13.90 2.07 1.49
C ILE A 114 -14.74 0.80 1.56
N ALA A 115 -14.47 -0.13 0.66
CA ALA A 115 -15.08 -1.45 0.64
C ALA A 115 -14.03 -2.56 0.65
N ASP A 116 -14.23 -3.58 1.49
CA ASP A 116 -13.40 -4.78 1.48
C ASP A 116 -13.81 -5.68 0.32
N MET A 117 -12.88 -5.95 -0.60
CA MET A 117 -13.13 -6.73 -1.80
C MET A 117 -12.25 -7.97 -1.88
N GLY A 118 -12.83 -9.07 -2.34
CA GLY A 118 -12.11 -10.31 -2.61
C GLY A 118 -11.29 -10.22 -3.89
N VAL A 119 -10.09 -10.80 -3.87
CA VAL A 119 -9.24 -10.99 -5.05
C VAL A 119 -8.86 -12.45 -5.24
N ASP A 120 -8.76 -12.88 -6.50
CA ASP A 120 -8.23 -14.18 -6.88
C ASP A 120 -6.69 -14.24 -6.79
N TYR A 121 -6.09 -15.35 -7.21
CA TYR A 121 -4.64 -15.54 -7.18
C TYR A 121 -3.90 -14.63 -8.18
N ASP A 122 -4.57 -14.28 -9.28
CA ASP A 122 -4.03 -13.42 -10.33
C ASP A 122 -4.17 -11.93 -10.00
N GLY A 123 -4.88 -11.61 -8.91
CA GLY A 123 -5.05 -10.26 -8.38
C GLY A 123 -6.28 -9.53 -8.95
N ASN A 124 -7.19 -10.23 -9.62
CA ASN A 124 -8.43 -9.65 -10.12
C ASN A 124 -9.50 -9.63 -9.04
N PHE A 125 -10.40 -8.66 -9.10
CA PHE A 125 -11.55 -8.61 -8.19
C PHE A 125 -12.55 -9.72 -8.53
N VAL A 126 -13.13 -10.33 -7.50
CA VAL A 126 -14.17 -11.35 -7.63
C VAL A 126 -15.40 -10.98 -6.82
N CYS A 127 -16.59 -11.24 -7.36
CA CYS A 127 -17.83 -10.80 -6.70
C CYS A 127 -18.18 -11.65 -5.46
N SER A 128 -17.66 -12.87 -5.35
CA SER A 128 -17.83 -13.71 -4.16
C SER A 128 -16.58 -14.55 -3.88
N GLY A 129 -16.26 -14.72 -2.59
CA GLY A 129 -15.07 -15.45 -2.16
C GLY A 129 -13.78 -14.65 -2.38
N GLY A 130 -12.82 -15.25 -3.09
CA GLY A 130 -11.47 -14.72 -3.22
C GLY A 130 -10.51 -15.32 -2.18
N MET A 131 -9.25 -15.45 -2.58
CA MET A 131 -8.20 -16.03 -1.73
C MET A 131 -7.60 -15.00 -0.77
N ARG A 132 -7.85 -13.72 -1.03
CA ARG A 132 -7.43 -12.59 -0.18
C ARG A 132 -8.47 -11.49 -0.25
N VAL A 133 -8.60 -10.74 0.84
CA VAL A 133 -9.45 -9.54 0.92
C VAL A 133 -8.56 -8.32 1.07
N LEU A 134 -8.86 -7.25 0.33
CA LEU A 134 -8.16 -5.97 0.35
C LEU A 134 -9.19 -4.82 0.45
N PRO A 135 -8.91 -3.76 1.23
CA PRO A 135 -9.73 -2.56 1.19
C PRO A 135 -9.49 -1.80 -0.12
N VAL A 136 -10.58 -1.35 -0.74
CA VAL A 136 -10.59 -0.65 -2.03
C VAL A 136 -11.33 0.66 -1.88
N TRP A 137 -10.80 1.73 -2.48
CA TRP A 137 -11.50 3.00 -2.59
C TRP A 137 -12.48 2.96 -3.75
N THR A 138 -13.77 2.76 -3.45
CA THR A 138 -14.87 2.73 -4.42
C THR A 138 -16.21 3.02 -3.74
N SER A 139 -17.09 3.74 -4.45
CA SER A 139 -18.49 3.92 -4.06
C SER A 139 -19.40 2.80 -4.60
N ASP A 140 -18.90 1.97 -5.53
CA ASP A 140 -19.62 0.88 -6.17
C ASP A 140 -18.72 -0.36 -6.34
N PRO A 141 -18.68 -1.25 -5.34
CA PRO A 141 -17.87 -2.47 -5.40
C PRO A 141 -18.34 -3.46 -6.48
N GLN A 142 -19.62 -3.40 -6.86
CA GLN A 142 -20.23 -4.39 -7.74
C GLN A 142 -19.77 -4.22 -9.18
N SER A 143 -19.66 -2.98 -9.66
CA SER A 143 -19.16 -2.72 -11.02
C SER A 143 -17.71 -3.15 -11.20
N LEU A 144 -16.86 -2.97 -10.19
CA LEU A 144 -15.46 -3.40 -10.23
C LEU A 144 -15.30 -4.91 -10.36
N CYS A 145 -16.04 -5.69 -9.56
CA CYS A 145 -15.94 -7.15 -9.63
C CYS A 145 -16.51 -7.70 -10.95
N GLN A 146 -17.61 -7.14 -11.45
CA GLN A 146 -18.20 -7.53 -12.73
C GLN A 146 -17.28 -7.20 -13.91
N GLN A 147 -16.60 -6.05 -13.87
CA GLN A 147 -15.64 -5.67 -14.91
C GLN A 147 -14.46 -6.64 -14.97
N SER A 148 -13.94 -7.08 -13.82
CA SER A 148 -12.87 -8.09 -13.75
C SER A 148 -13.30 -9.43 -14.33
N GLU A 149 -14.51 -9.92 -14.02
CA GLU A 149 -15.02 -11.20 -14.56
C GLU A 149 -15.23 -11.16 -16.08
N MET A 150 -15.63 -10.02 -16.65
CA MET A 150 -15.78 -9.88 -18.11
C MET A 150 -14.43 -9.93 -18.85
N GLN A 151 -13.37 -9.42 -18.23
CA GLN A 151 -12.01 -9.46 -18.81
C GLN A 151 -11.37 -10.86 -18.71
N GLN A 152 -11.89 -11.72 -17.83
CA GLN A 152 -11.43 -13.10 -17.66
C GLN A 152 -12.11 -14.12 -18.58
N GLN A 153 -13.04 -13.70 -19.46
CA GLN A 153 -13.57 -14.62 -20.46
C GLN A 153 -12.42 -15.14 -21.32
N PRO A 154 -12.19 -16.47 -21.36
CA PRO A 154 -11.20 -17.01 -22.26
C PRO A 154 -11.61 -16.58 -23.67
N SER A 155 -10.65 -16.10 -24.45
CA SER A 155 -10.78 -16.11 -25.90
C SER A 155 -11.13 -17.54 -26.29
N GLY A 156 -12.42 -17.83 -26.47
CA GLY A 156 -12.89 -19.12 -26.94
C GLY A 156 -12.10 -19.47 -28.19
N ASN A 157 -11.74 -20.74 -28.33
CA ASN A 157 -11.01 -21.22 -29.49
C ASN A 157 -11.75 -20.72 -30.75
N PRO A 158 -11.15 -19.85 -31.61
CA PRO A 158 -11.86 -19.28 -32.74
C PRO A 158 -12.27 -20.34 -33.79
N PHE A 159 -11.85 -21.58 -33.58
CA PHE A 159 -12.13 -22.73 -34.41
C PHE A 159 -13.30 -23.61 -33.93
N ASP A 160 -13.98 -23.26 -32.84
CA ASP A 160 -15.16 -24.01 -32.35
C ASP A 160 -16.48 -23.56 -33.02
N GLN A 161 -16.39 -22.90 -34.18
CA GLN A 161 -17.52 -22.65 -35.06
C GLN A 161 -17.54 -23.71 -36.16
N SER A 162 -18.21 -24.84 -35.88
CA SER A 162 -18.63 -25.71 -36.97
C SER A 162 -19.76 -25.02 -37.75
N SER A 163 -19.49 -24.81 -39.04
CA SER A 163 -20.39 -24.44 -40.16
C SER A 163 -20.82 -22.97 -40.33
N GLN A 164 -20.06 -22.20 -41.14
CA GLN A 164 -20.50 -21.64 -42.45
C GLN A 164 -19.39 -20.78 -43.12
N PRO A 165 -19.44 -20.56 -44.46
CA PRO A 165 -18.26 -20.49 -45.32
C PRO A 165 -17.54 -19.14 -45.44
N GLN A 166 -16.26 -19.26 -45.81
CA GLN A 166 -15.23 -18.25 -46.04
C GLN A 166 -15.64 -17.06 -46.92
N GLN A 167 -15.29 -15.86 -46.47
CA GLN A 167 -14.91 -14.74 -47.34
C GLN A 167 -13.59 -14.13 -46.85
N GLN A 168 -12.61 -14.05 -47.77
CA GLN A 168 -11.29 -13.44 -47.57
C GLN A 168 -11.29 -11.97 -48.03
N PRO A 169 -10.25 -11.16 -47.65
CA PRO A 169 -10.46 -9.83 -47.09
C PRO A 169 -10.08 -8.67 -48.04
N GLN A 170 -10.67 -7.50 -47.81
CA GLN A 170 -10.20 -6.22 -48.36
C GLN A 170 -9.35 -5.48 -47.32
N GLN A 171 -8.10 -5.24 -47.67
CA GLN A 171 -7.11 -4.49 -46.89
C GLN A 171 -7.36 -2.98 -46.96
N GLN A 172 -7.22 -2.28 -45.83
CA GLN A 172 -6.88 -0.86 -45.76
C GLN A 172 -5.83 -0.61 -44.66
N PRO A 173 -5.00 0.45 -44.78
CA PRO A 173 -3.67 0.50 -44.21
C PRO A 173 -3.57 1.12 -42.80
N ALA A 174 -2.41 0.87 -42.21
CA ALA A 174 -1.97 1.12 -40.83
C ALA A 174 -2.09 2.56 -40.31
N GLN A 175 -2.31 2.67 -38.99
CA GLN A 175 -1.70 3.74 -38.18
C GLN A 175 -1.05 3.11 -36.94
N GLN A 176 0.27 3.27 -36.86
CA GLN A 176 1.09 2.94 -35.70
C GLN A 176 0.88 4.05 -34.66
N GLU A 177 0.30 3.72 -33.50
CA GLU A 177 0.47 4.53 -32.30
C GLU A 177 1.46 3.82 -31.38
N GLN A 178 2.65 4.39 -31.34
CA GLN A 178 3.74 4.03 -30.45
C GLN A 178 3.35 4.47 -29.04
N LYS A 179 2.85 3.53 -28.24
CA LYS A 179 2.50 3.77 -26.84
C LYS A 179 3.75 3.50 -26.00
N ASP A 180 4.48 4.55 -25.65
CA ASP A 180 5.58 4.48 -24.70
C ASP A 180 5.07 3.84 -23.39
N SER A 181 5.55 2.64 -23.13
CA SER A 181 5.23 1.86 -21.94
C SER A 181 6.06 2.37 -20.77
N ASP A 182 5.65 3.49 -20.19
CA ASP A 182 6.24 4.01 -18.96
C ASP A 182 5.25 3.72 -17.82
N GLY A 183 5.35 2.50 -17.26
CA GLY A 183 4.40 1.86 -16.35
C GLY A 183 4.34 2.45 -14.93
N VAL A 184 4.41 3.77 -14.79
CA VAL A 184 4.28 4.45 -13.50
C VAL A 184 3.20 5.53 -13.61
N ALA A 185 2.13 5.35 -12.84
CA ALA A 185 1.03 6.32 -12.76
C ALA A 185 1.58 7.71 -12.35
N GLY A 186 1.12 8.77 -13.03
CA GLY A 186 1.69 10.12 -12.90
C GLY A 186 1.78 10.66 -11.48
N TRP A 187 0.84 10.28 -10.60
CA TRP A 187 0.85 10.70 -9.19
C TRP A 187 2.07 10.18 -8.39
N ILE A 188 2.68 9.06 -8.81
CA ILE A 188 3.88 8.51 -8.17
C ILE A 188 5.11 9.36 -8.52
N LYS A 189 5.18 9.90 -9.76
CA LYS A 189 6.27 10.79 -10.20
C LYS A 189 6.23 12.13 -9.45
N ASP A 190 5.04 12.69 -9.23
CA ASP A 190 4.86 13.95 -8.49
C ASP A 190 5.28 13.84 -7.01
N MET A 191 5.14 12.65 -6.43
CA MET A 191 5.38 12.44 -5.00
C MET A 191 6.83 12.10 -4.66
N PHE A 192 7.57 11.49 -5.60
CA PHE A 192 8.93 10.96 -5.34
C PHE A 192 10.02 11.50 -6.27
N GLY A 193 9.66 12.30 -7.28
CA GLY A 193 10.60 12.81 -8.28
C GLY A 193 11.01 11.76 -9.31
N SER A 194 11.38 12.21 -10.50
CA SER A 194 11.99 11.36 -11.54
C SER A 194 13.43 11.02 -11.14
N ASN A 195 13.81 9.74 -11.19
CA ASN A 195 15.22 9.35 -11.22
C ASN A 195 15.89 9.84 -12.51
#